data_AF-A0A4Q0IUC2-F1
#
_entry.id   AF-A0A4Q0IUC2-F1
#
_cell.length_a   1.000
_cell.length_b   1.000
_cell.length_c   1.000
_cell.angle_alpha   90.00
_cell.angle_beta   90.00
_cell.angle_gamma   90.00
#
_symmetry.space_group_name_H-M   'P 1'
#
loop_
_entity.id
_entity.type
_entity.pdbx_description
1 polymer ?
#
loop_
_entity_poly.entity_id
_entity_poly.type
_entity_poly.pdbx_seq_one_letter_code
_entity_poly.pdbx_strand_id
1 'polypeptide(L)'
;MSRTYKCAPLPFMGQKRYFIRDFTEVLERVDGQIDTVVDLFGGSGLLSHTAKHVLPGCRVVYNDFDRYIDRLAAVDQTNEILKAIKERLTGVEPNQRLTPGQRAEVLAVVREYEQRDGYVDILTIGRNVLFSGKWVTSLEELCKHTMYNRVRPGAYECGGYLDGLEVVHMDYRELFERERHNSRALFVLDPPYLTTECGQYENYWKLTDYLDVLRLLKGTKYVCFTSDKSQIVELCQWLAGEYRESAPMYGAEVRQRTNTLNYQAKFNDMMITRL
;
A
#
# COMPACT_ATOMS: atom_id res chain seq x y z
N MET A 1 19.89 -7.84 14.06
CA MET A 1 18.46 -7.54 14.26
C MET A 1 17.94 -6.91 12.97
N SER A 2 16.90 -7.49 12.37
CA SER A 2 16.26 -6.89 11.19
C SER A 2 15.60 -5.55 11.57
N ARG A 3 15.68 -4.56 10.68
CA ARG A 3 15.08 -3.23 10.89
C ARG A 3 13.56 -3.33 10.86
N THR A 4 12.88 -2.85 11.90
CA THR A 4 11.42 -2.76 11.92
C THR A 4 10.94 -1.52 11.15
N TYR A 5 10.23 -1.72 10.04
CA TYR A 5 9.66 -0.65 9.25
C TYR A 5 8.26 -0.27 9.77
N LYS A 6 8.08 1.00 10.15
CA LYS A 6 6.77 1.56 10.57
C LYS A 6 5.98 2.18 9.42
N CYS A 7 6.59 2.29 8.24
CA CYS A 7 5.99 2.73 7.00
C CYS A 7 6.72 2.07 5.82
N ALA A 8 6.06 2.05 4.66
CA ALA A 8 6.67 1.54 3.44
C ALA A 8 7.94 2.36 3.10
N PRO A 9 9.04 1.71 2.69
CA PRO A 9 10.31 2.40 2.44
C PRO A 9 10.24 3.31 1.20
N LEU A 10 9.48 2.93 0.17
CA LEU A 10 9.17 3.76 -0.99
C LEU A 10 7.73 4.30 -0.91
N PRO A 11 7.43 5.45 -1.54
CA PRO A 11 6.08 6.01 -1.55
C PRO A 11 5.05 5.01 -2.08
N PHE A 12 3.99 4.79 -1.31
CA PHE A 12 2.86 3.95 -1.68
C PHE A 12 1.58 4.57 -1.12
N MET A 13 0.55 4.70 -1.97
CA MET A 13 -0.75 5.27 -1.57
C MET A 13 -1.51 4.22 -0.75
N GLY A 14 -2.18 4.65 0.33
CA GLY A 14 -3.05 3.75 1.09
C GLY A 14 -2.33 2.81 2.07
N GLN A 15 -1.01 2.90 2.23
CA GLN A 15 -0.27 2.11 3.22
C GLN A 15 -0.89 2.24 4.63
N LYS A 16 -1.08 1.13 5.33
CA LYS A 16 -1.76 1.07 6.64
C LYS A 16 -0.85 1.41 7.82
N ARG A 17 0.07 2.36 7.63
CA ARG A 17 1.07 2.78 8.65
C ARG A 17 0.46 3.20 9.99
N TYR A 18 -0.75 3.75 9.98
CA TYR A 18 -1.42 4.20 11.21
C TYR A 18 -2.10 3.08 11.99
N PHE A 19 -2.29 1.90 11.39
CA PHE A 19 -2.83 0.71 12.05
C PHE A 19 -1.75 -0.26 12.50
N ILE A 20 -0.47 0.01 12.26
CA ILE A 20 0.61 -0.96 12.57
C ILE A 20 0.62 -1.36 14.04
N ARG A 21 0.36 -0.43 14.95
CA ARG A 21 0.21 -0.74 16.38
C ARG A 21 -0.97 -1.69 16.62
N ASP A 22 -2.15 -1.31 16.15
CA ASP A 22 -3.37 -2.09 16.39
C ASP A 22 -3.29 -3.48 15.73
N PHE A 23 -2.66 -3.57 14.54
CA PHE A 23 -2.40 -4.82 13.84
C PHE A 23 -1.37 -5.69 14.59
N THR A 24 -0.33 -5.08 15.16
CA THR A 24 0.63 -5.79 16.03
C THR A 24 -0.09 -6.42 17.22
N GLU A 25 -0.96 -5.68 17.90
CA GLU A 25 -1.76 -6.21 19.03
C GLU A 25 -2.70 -7.35 18.61
N VAL A 26 -3.21 -7.35 17.38
CA VAL A 26 -3.99 -8.48 16.83
C VAL A 26 -3.09 -9.70 16.62
N LEU A 27 -1.93 -9.50 16.00
CA LEU A 27 -0.97 -10.57 15.70
C LEU A 27 -0.45 -11.24 16.98
N GLU A 28 -0.11 -10.45 18.00
CA GLU A 28 0.33 -10.96 19.31
C GLU A 28 -0.76 -11.81 19.99
N ARG A 29 -2.04 -11.44 19.85
CA ARG A 29 -3.16 -12.22 20.42
C ARG A 29 -3.33 -13.60 19.78
N VAL A 30 -2.93 -13.76 18.53
CA VAL A 30 -3.06 -15.02 17.77
C VAL A 30 -1.77 -15.83 17.70
N ASP A 31 -0.70 -15.37 18.36
CA ASP A 31 0.55 -16.11 18.40
C ASP A 31 0.35 -17.54 18.95
N GLY A 32 0.98 -18.52 18.31
CA GLY A 32 0.76 -19.95 18.53
C GLY A 32 -0.58 -20.52 18.03
N GLN A 33 -1.59 -19.69 17.76
CA GLN A 33 -2.92 -20.12 17.28
C GLN A 33 -3.01 -20.22 15.75
N ILE A 34 -2.15 -19.48 15.06
CA ILE A 34 -2.01 -19.51 13.59
C ILE A 34 -0.63 -20.04 13.19
N ASP A 35 -0.48 -20.46 11.94
CA ASP A 35 0.83 -20.80 11.35
C ASP A 35 1.12 -20.06 10.04
N THR A 36 0.10 -19.43 9.47
CA THR A 36 0.17 -18.77 8.18
C THR A 36 -0.57 -17.44 8.22
N VAL A 37 0.07 -16.38 7.73
CA VAL A 37 -0.57 -15.10 7.42
C VAL A 37 -0.60 -14.94 5.91
N VAL A 38 -1.78 -14.70 5.35
CA VAL A 38 -2.00 -14.58 3.91
C VAL A 38 -2.47 -13.17 3.59
N ASP A 39 -1.59 -12.34 3.07
CA ASP A 39 -1.87 -10.97 2.66
C ASP A 39 -2.35 -10.95 1.21
N LEU A 40 -3.68 -10.94 1.05
CA LEU A 40 -4.34 -11.05 -0.25
C LEU A 40 -4.14 -9.81 -1.12
N PHE A 41 -3.97 -8.65 -0.50
CA PHE A 41 -3.85 -7.34 -1.14
C PHE A 41 -2.61 -6.63 -0.60
N GLY A 42 -1.45 -7.24 -0.81
CA GLY A 42 -0.26 -6.85 -0.08
C GLY A 42 0.21 -5.42 -0.30
N GLY A 43 -0.10 -4.82 -1.46
CA GLY A 43 0.27 -3.45 -1.81
C GLY A 43 1.76 -3.20 -1.54
N SER A 44 2.07 -2.26 -0.63
CA SER A 44 3.46 -1.98 -0.22
C SER A 44 4.18 -3.07 0.58
N GLY A 45 3.53 -4.17 0.95
CA GLY A 45 4.07 -5.22 1.80
C GLY A 45 4.23 -4.84 3.28
N LEU A 46 3.76 -3.66 3.71
CA LEU A 46 3.97 -3.16 5.07
C LEU A 46 3.31 -4.05 6.14
N LEU A 47 2.10 -4.56 5.85
CA LEU A 47 1.37 -5.46 6.75
C LEU A 47 2.07 -6.83 6.79
N SER A 48 2.41 -7.39 5.64
CA SER A 48 3.23 -8.61 5.53
C SER A 48 4.56 -8.52 6.30
N HIS A 49 5.32 -7.43 6.12
CA HIS A 49 6.55 -7.16 6.87
C HIS A 49 6.31 -7.15 8.39
N THR A 50 5.25 -6.48 8.83
CA THR A 50 4.86 -6.43 10.24
C THR A 50 4.52 -7.81 10.77
N ALA A 51 3.70 -8.58 10.03
CA ALA A 51 3.33 -9.95 10.38
C ALA A 51 4.55 -10.85 10.56
N LYS A 52 5.52 -10.79 9.62
CA LYS A 52 6.73 -11.62 9.71
C LYS A 52 7.64 -11.23 10.88
N HIS A 53 7.69 -9.94 11.22
CA HIS A 53 8.44 -9.45 12.37
C HIS A 53 7.82 -9.85 13.71
N VAL A 54 6.50 -9.78 13.84
CA VAL A 54 5.78 -10.11 15.07
C VAL A 54 5.69 -11.63 15.26
N LEU A 55 5.47 -12.37 14.16
CA LEU A 55 5.30 -13.82 14.16
C LEU A 55 6.39 -14.50 13.29
N PRO A 56 7.67 -14.51 13.73
CA PRO A 56 8.78 -15.01 12.92
C PRO A 56 8.64 -16.50 12.55
N GLY A 57 7.95 -17.29 13.37
CA GLY A 57 7.67 -18.70 13.13
C GLY A 57 6.55 -18.95 12.11
N CYS A 58 5.73 -17.96 11.77
CA CYS A 58 4.68 -18.11 10.78
C CYS A 58 5.23 -18.01 9.34
N ARG A 59 4.60 -18.76 8.44
CA ARG A 59 4.67 -18.52 6.99
C ARG A 59 3.89 -17.23 6.70
N VAL A 60 4.47 -16.33 5.92
CA VAL A 60 3.80 -15.07 5.55
C VAL A 60 3.81 -14.96 4.03
N VAL A 61 2.65 -15.08 3.42
CA VAL A 61 2.45 -14.95 1.98
C VAL A 61 2.05 -13.52 1.66
N TYR A 62 2.89 -12.83 0.91
CA TYR A 62 2.72 -11.44 0.46
C TYR A 62 2.33 -11.44 -1.01
N ASN A 63 1.06 -11.13 -1.32
CA ASN A 63 0.60 -10.97 -2.70
C ASN A 63 0.89 -9.58 -3.24
N ASP A 64 1.94 -9.46 -4.04
CA ASP A 64 2.37 -8.21 -4.66
C ASP A 64 1.78 -8.07 -6.07
N PHE A 65 0.48 -7.80 -6.15
CA PHE A 65 -0.22 -7.61 -7.43
C PHE A 65 0.28 -6.39 -8.22
N ASP A 66 0.69 -5.31 -7.55
CA ASP A 66 1.11 -4.06 -8.20
C ASP A 66 2.62 -4.03 -8.52
N ARG A 67 3.35 -5.13 -8.27
CA ARG A 67 4.79 -5.27 -8.49
C ARG A 67 5.62 -4.20 -7.75
N TYR A 68 5.25 -3.91 -6.51
CA TYR A 68 6.04 -3.04 -5.64
C TYR A 68 7.48 -3.55 -5.44
N ILE A 69 7.70 -4.86 -5.53
CA ILE A 69 9.02 -5.49 -5.50
C ILE A 69 9.96 -4.96 -6.58
N ASP A 70 9.46 -4.64 -7.77
CA ASP A 70 10.29 -4.11 -8.87
C ASP A 70 10.85 -2.72 -8.50
N ARG A 71 10.03 -1.90 -7.80
CA ARG A 71 10.46 -0.59 -7.29
C ARG A 71 11.49 -0.73 -6.18
N LEU A 72 11.29 -1.68 -5.27
CA LEU A 72 12.25 -1.98 -4.21
C LEU A 72 13.60 -2.44 -4.79
N ALA A 73 13.58 -3.27 -5.83
CA ALA A 73 14.78 -3.73 -6.53
C ALA A 73 15.53 -2.58 -7.23
N ALA A 74 14.81 -1.57 -7.72
CA ALA A 74 15.37 -0.38 -8.37
C ALA A 74 15.79 0.74 -7.40
N VAL A 75 15.83 0.49 -6.08
CA VAL A 75 16.08 1.57 -5.09
C VAL A 75 17.45 2.23 -5.25
N ASP A 76 18.49 1.46 -5.58
CA ASP A 76 19.85 2.00 -5.75
C ASP A 76 19.92 2.93 -6.96
N GLN A 77 19.39 2.49 -8.11
CA GLN A 77 19.24 3.32 -9.31
C GLN A 77 18.39 4.57 -9.01
N THR A 78 17.29 4.42 -8.26
CA THR A 78 16.45 5.56 -7.85
C THR A 78 17.26 6.58 -7.03
N ASN A 79 18.10 6.11 -6.12
CA ASN A 79 18.98 6.97 -5.32
C ASN A 79 20.04 7.67 -6.19
N GLU A 80 20.61 6.99 -7.19
CA GLU A 80 21.55 7.58 -8.15
C GLU A 80 20.88 8.71 -8.96
N ILE A 81 19.67 8.47 -9.47
CA ILE A 81 18.89 9.46 -10.21
C ILE A 81 18.61 10.69 -9.33
N LEU A 82 18.16 10.47 -8.09
CA LEU A 82 17.88 11.58 -7.17
C LEU A 82 19.13 12.37 -6.79
N LYS A 83 20.28 11.70 -6.68
CA LYS A 83 21.57 12.36 -6.48
C LYS A 83 21.94 13.23 -7.68
N ALA A 84 21.83 12.70 -8.90
CA ALA A 84 22.08 13.46 -10.13
C ALA A 84 21.14 14.66 -10.27
N ILE A 85 19.85 14.50 -9.98
CA ILE A 85 18.87 15.60 -9.95
C ILE A 85 19.30 16.65 -8.93
N LYS A 86 19.70 16.24 -7.72
CA LYS A 86 20.13 17.16 -6.67
C LYS A 86 21.36 17.97 -7.09
N GLU A 87 22.31 17.35 -7.79
CA GLU A 87 23.49 18.02 -8.34
C GLU A 87 23.11 19.09 -9.38
N ARG A 88 22.15 18.80 -10.28
CA ARG A 88 21.61 19.80 -11.24
C ARG A 88 20.89 20.96 -10.57
N LEU A 89 20.30 20.72 -9.40
CA LEU A 89 19.56 21.72 -8.63
C LEU A 89 20.41 22.42 -7.56
N THR A 90 21.75 22.33 -7.65
CA THR A 90 22.64 23.03 -6.72
C THR A 90 22.37 24.54 -6.75
N GLY A 91 22.17 25.14 -5.57
CA GLY A 91 21.85 26.57 -5.42
C GLY A 91 20.37 26.92 -5.60
N VAL A 92 19.49 25.94 -5.82
CA VAL A 92 18.03 26.13 -5.80
C VAL A 92 17.51 25.87 -4.39
N GLU A 93 16.70 26.78 -3.85
CA GLU A 93 16.18 26.63 -2.49
C GLU A 93 15.19 25.45 -2.38
N PRO A 94 15.10 24.78 -1.21
CA PRO A 94 14.11 23.75 -0.99
C PRO A 94 12.67 24.23 -1.21
N ASN A 95 11.86 23.41 -1.87
CA ASN A 95 10.49 23.68 -2.29
C ASN A 95 10.32 24.82 -3.30
N GLN A 96 11.40 25.43 -3.79
CA GLN A 96 11.32 26.44 -4.84
C GLN A 96 10.82 25.82 -6.14
N ARG A 97 9.92 26.52 -6.83
CA ARG A 97 9.44 26.14 -8.18
C ARG A 97 10.61 26.20 -9.15
N LEU A 98 10.80 25.15 -9.93
CA LEU A 98 11.85 25.09 -10.94
C LEU A 98 11.51 25.98 -12.14
N THR A 99 12.54 26.66 -12.66
CA THR A 99 12.46 27.35 -13.96
C THR A 99 12.32 26.35 -15.11
N PRO A 100 11.90 26.78 -16.31
CA PRO A 100 11.83 25.89 -17.48
C PRO A 100 13.15 25.17 -17.79
N GLY A 101 14.30 25.85 -17.64
CA GLY A 101 15.62 25.28 -17.86
C GLY A 101 15.97 24.20 -16.82
N GLN A 102 15.85 24.51 -15.54
CA GLN A 102 16.08 23.54 -14.45
C GLN A 102 15.17 22.32 -14.57
N ARG A 103 13.89 22.53 -14.90
CA ARG A 103 12.95 21.44 -15.16
C ARG A 103 13.38 20.58 -16.35
N ALA A 104 13.89 21.18 -17.43
CA ALA A 104 14.39 20.44 -18.58
C ALA A 104 15.60 19.57 -18.21
N GLU A 105 16.51 20.08 -17.37
CA GLU A 105 17.66 19.31 -16.85
C GLU A 105 17.22 18.10 -16.00
N VAL A 106 16.26 18.29 -15.10
CA VAL A 106 15.69 17.19 -14.31
C VAL A 106 15.10 16.11 -15.22
N LEU A 107 14.29 16.50 -16.20
CA LEU A 107 13.68 15.57 -17.16
C LEU A 107 14.73 14.88 -18.05
N ALA A 108 15.81 15.56 -18.38
CA ALA A 108 16.91 14.97 -19.15
C ALA A 108 17.60 13.85 -18.36
N VAL A 109 17.88 14.06 -17.08
CA VAL A 109 18.43 13.01 -16.19
C VAL A 109 17.51 11.80 -16.15
N VAL A 110 16.21 11.99 -15.91
CA VAL A 110 15.27 10.85 -15.83
C VAL A 110 15.20 10.08 -17.15
N ARG A 111 15.17 10.79 -18.29
CA ARG A 111 15.17 10.18 -19.63
C ARG A 111 16.41 9.38 -19.93
N GLU A 112 17.58 9.89 -19.53
CA GLU A 112 18.84 9.20 -19.76
C GLU A 112 18.85 7.82 -19.08
N TYR A 113 18.42 7.76 -17.82
CA TYR A 113 18.32 6.50 -17.08
C TYR A 113 17.23 5.59 -17.65
N GLU A 114 16.06 6.13 -18.01
CA GLU A 114 14.99 5.32 -18.63
C GLU A 114 15.43 4.71 -19.96
N GLN A 115 16.16 5.46 -20.81
CA GLN A 115 16.70 4.97 -22.07
C GLN A 115 17.81 3.94 -21.88
N ARG A 116 18.66 4.12 -20.87
CA ARG A 116 19.80 3.24 -20.58
C ARG A 116 19.35 1.91 -19.96
N ASP A 117 18.44 1.98 -19.00
CA ASP A 117 18.12 0.86 -18.11
C ASP A 117 16.74 0.24 -18.41
N GLY A 118 15.90 0.90 -19.23
CA GLY A 118 14.58 0.41 -19.66
C GLY A 118 13.49 0.52 -18.59
N TYR A 119 13.84 0.85 -17.35
CA TYR A 119 12.92 1.05 -16.24
C TYR A 119 13.47 2.11 -15.28
N VAL A 120 12.55 2.93 -14.75
CA VAL A 120 12.81 3.91 -13.69
C VAL A 120 11.59 3.99 -12.77
N ASP A 121 11.81 4.06 -11.45
CA ASP A 121 10.73 4.33 -10.48
C ASP A 121 10.27 5.80 -10.55
N ILE A 122 9.48 6.11 -11.58
CA ILE A 122 8.92 7.44 -11.84
C ILE A 122 8.08 7.92 -10.66
N LEU A 123 7.40 7.02 -9.95
CA LEU A 123 6.56 7.38 -8.82
C LEU A 123 7.41 7.97 -7.69
N THR A 124 8.52 7.32 -7.34
CA THR A 124 9.43 7.82 -6.30
C THR A 124 10.12 9.11 -6.74
N ILE A 125 10.53 9.21 -8.00
CA ILE A 125 11.10 10.46 -8.55
C ILE A 125 10.08 11.59 -8.49
N GLY A 126 8.87 11.36 -8.98
CA GLY A 126 7.77 12.32 -8.97
C GLY A 126 7.49 12.84 -7.56
N ARG A 127 7.57 11.98 -6.54
CA ARG A 127 7.42 12.39 -5.13
C ARG A 127 8.47 13.39 -4.67
N ASN A 128 9.65 13.40 -5.29
CA ASN A 128 10.79 14.26 -4.98
C ASN A 128 10.90 15.51 -5.87
N VAL A 129 10.06 15.63 -6.91
CA VAL A 129 10.11 16.78 -7.84
C VAL A 129 8.75 17.44 -8.09
N LEU A 130 7.63 16.84 -7.65
CA LEU A 130 6.28 17.39 -7.83
C LEU A 130 5.68 17.91 -6.52
N PHE A 131 4.61 18.70 -6.63
CA PHE A 131 3.80 19.07 -5.46
C PHE A 131 3.16 17.84 -4.80
N SER A 132 2.86 17.94 -3.50
CA SER A 132 2.32 16.80 -2.74
C SER A 132 0.95 16.38 -3.26
N GLY A 133 0.71 15.07 -3.29
CA GLY A 133 -0.56 14.50 -3.75
C GLY A 133 -0.64 14.19 -5.24
N LYS A 134 0.39 14.54 -6.04
CA LYS A 134 0.54 14.02 -7.40
C LYS A 134 1.10 12.61 -7.36
N TRP A 135 0.48 11.72 -8.14
CA TRP A 135 0.83 10.32 -8.29
C TRP A 135 1.01 10.06 -9.77
N VAL A 136 2.26 10.08 -10.22
CA VAL A 136 2.62 9.88 -11.62
C VAL A 136 3.34 8.56 -11.76
N THR A 137 3.02 7.78 -12.78
CA THR A 137 3.60 6.43 -12.99
C THR A 137 4.41 6.33 -14.29
N SER A 138 4.34 7.34 -15.15
CA SER A 138 5.07 7.35 -16.43
C SER A 138 5.84 8.65 -16.63
N LEU A 139 6.93 8.59 -17.38
CA LEU A 139 7.68 9.78 -17.76
C LEU A 139 6.81 10.77 -18.55
N GLU A 140 5.90 10.27 -19.38
CA GLU A 140 4.96 11.12 -20.14
C GLU A 140 4.11 11.98 -19.21
N GLU A 141 3.56 11.39 -18.15
CA GLU A 141 2.78 12.11 -17.15
C GLU A 141 3.65 13.06 -16.32
N LEU A 142 4.85 12.63 -15.92
CA LEU A 142 5.84 13.47 -15.23
C LEU A 142 6.14 14.75 -16.04
N CYS A 143 6.22 14.65 -17.37
CA CYS A 143 6.44 15.76 -18.29
C CYS A 143 5.27 16.76 -18.37
N LYS A 144 4.09 16.47 -17.81
CA LYS A 144 2.93 17.39 -17.85
C LYS A 144 2.88 18.33 -16.65
N HIS A 145 3.71 18.09 -15.63
CA HIS A 145 3.61 18.81 -14.36
C HIS A 145 4.69 19.88 -14.14
N THR A 146 4.33 20.86 -13.31
CA THR A 146 5.26 21.82 -12.71
C THR A 146 6.10 21.11 -11.65
N MET A 147 7.40 21.40 -11.64
CA MET A 147 8.35 20.80 -10.71
C MET A 147 8.86 21.78 -9.66
N TYR A 148 9.32 21.25 -8.55
CA TYR A 148 9.85 21.96 -7.39
C TYR A 148 11.10 21.22 -6.89
N ASN A 149 12.05 21.95 -6.30
CA ASN A 149 13.21 21.31 -5.65
C ASN A 149 12.77 20.64 -4.34
N ARG A 150 12.34 19.38 -4.40
CA ARG A 150 11.83 18.62 -3.24
C ARG A 150 12.62 17.34 -2.99
N VAL A 151 13.81 17.25 -3.57
CA VAL A 151 14.67 16.08 -3.39
C VAL A 151 15.03 16.00 -1.92
N ARG A 152 14.57 14.92 -1.28
CA ARG A 152 14.81 14.69 0.14
C ARG A 152 16.31 14.62 0.45
N PRO A 153 16.73 15.00 1.67
CA PRO A 153 18.04 14.60 2.17
C PRO A 153 18.07 13.09 2.43
N GLY A 154 19.17 12.44 2.06
CA GLY A 154 19.42 11.02 2.31
C GLY A 154 18.80 10.05 1.31
N ALA A 155 19.41 8.88 1.17
CA ALA A 155 19.00 7.81 0.26
C ALA A 155 17.79 7.02 0.82
N TYR A 156 16.97 6.48 -0.06
CA TYR A 156 16.00 5.44 0.26
C TYR A 156 16.72 4.14 0.61
N GLU A 157 16.26 3.47 1.66
CA GLU A 157 16.83 2.21 2.14
C GLU A 157 15.70 1.18 2.23
N CYS A 158 15.84 0.07 1.52
CA CYS A 158 14.86 -1.02 1.48
C CYS A 158 15.43 -2.34 2.00
N GLY A 159 16.68 -2.34 2.50
CA GLY A 159 17.37 -3.55 2.96
C GLY A 159 16.57 -4.31 4.01
N GLY A 160 16.44 -5.62 3.80
CA GLY A 160 15.74 -6.55 4.68
C GLY A 160 14.21 -6.40 4.74
N TYR A 161 13.61 -5.54 3.91
CA TYR A 161 12.19 -5.25 3.99
C TYR A 161 11.29 -6.45 3.66
N LEU A 162 11.71 -7.30 2.72
CA LEU A 162 10.97 -8.49 2.30
C LEU A 162 11.52 -9.80 2.92
N ASP A 163 12.45 -9.71 3.87
CA ASP A 163 13.12 -10.89 4.42
C ASP A 163 12.12 -11.85 5.07
N GLY A 164 12.16 -13.11 4.63
CA GLY A 164 11.31 -14.18 5.16
C GLY A 164 9.85 -14.14 4.67
N LEU A 165 9.50 -13.23 3.75
CA LEU A 165 8.20 -13.24 3.07
C LEU A 165 8.22 -14.19 1.89
N GLU A 166 7.12 -14.91 1.70
CA GLU A 166 6.83 -15.63 0.46
C GLU A 166 6.09 -14.69 -0.48
N VAL A 167 6.78 -14.19 -1.51
CA VAL A 167 6.21 -13.23 -2.45
C VAL A 167 5.52 -13.97 -3.59
N VAL A 168 4.27 -13.62 -3.84
CA VAL A 168 3.47 -14.16 -4.96
C VAL A 168 2.86 -13.01 -5.77
N HIS A 169 2.46 -13.30 -7.00
CA HIS A 169 1.83 -12.34 -7.90
C HIS A 169 0.68 -13.03 -8.63
N MET A 170 -0.53 -12.94 -8.07
CA MET A 170 -1.73 -13.57 -8.64
C MET A 170 -3.02 -12.89 -8.17
N ASP A 171 -4.13 -13.26 -8.81
CA ASP A 171 -5.45 -12.82 -8.36
C ASP A 171 -5.71 -13.30 -6.91
N TYR A 172 -6.29 -12.42 -6.10
CA TYR A 172 -6.52 -12.69 -4.69
C TYR A 172 -7.44 -13.89 -4.45
N ARG A 173 -8.35 -14.20 -5.39
CA ARG A 173 -9.24 -15.38 -5.31
C ARG A 173 -8.42 -16.66 -5.48
N GLU A 174 -7.48 -16.68 -6.42
CA GLU A 174 -6.60 -17.83 -6.61
C GLU A 174 -5.74 -18.08 -5.37
N LEU A 175 -5.18 -17.03 -4.78
CA LEU A 175 -4.41 -17.15 -3.55
C LEU A 175 -5.28 -17.61 -2.37
N PHE A 176 -6.49 -17.06 -2.24
CA PHE A 176 -7.44 -17.49 -1.22
C PHE A 176 -7.77 -18.98 -1.36
N GLU A 177 -8.07 -19.46 -2.56
CA GLU A 177 -8.39 -20.88 -2.80
C GLU A 177 -7.24 -21.83 -2.44
N ARG A 178 -5.97 -21.40 -2.54
CA ARG A 178 -4.82 -22.19 -2.09
C ARG A 178 -4.78 -22.38 -0.58
N GLU A 179 -5.28 -21.40 0.17
CA GLU A 179 -5.13 -21.33 1.63
C GLU A 179 -6.45 -21.55 2.41
N ARG A 180 -7.61 -21.52 1.75
CA ARG A 180 -8.96 -21.57 2.39
C ARG A 180 -9.20 -22.77 3.30
N HIS A 181 -8.48 -23.87 3.08
CA HIS A 181 -8.60 -25.10 3.87
C HIS A 181 -7.66 -25.14 5.08
N ASN A 182 -6.76 -24.17 5.21
CA ASN A 182 -5.92 -24.00 6.39
C ASN A 182 -6.72 -23.32 7.52
N SER A 183 -7.20 -24.10 8.49
CA SER A 183 -7.91 -23.57 9.67
C SER A 183 -7.03 -22.70 10.59
N ARG A 184 -5.71 -22.70 10.39
CA ARG A 184 -4.71 -21.90 11.09
C ARG A 184 -4.21 -20.72 10.25
N ALA A 185 -4.80 -20.44 9.08
CA ALA A 185 -4.50 -19.23 8.33
C ALA A 185 -5.21 -18.00 8.93
N LEU A 186 -4.51 -16.87 8.92
CA LEU A 186 -5.06 -15.53 9.11
C LEU A 186 -5.01 -14.77 7.78
N PHE A 187 -6.16 -14.39 7.26
CA PHE A 187 -6.24 -13.61 6.02
C PHE A 187 -6.18 -12.12 6.31
N VAL A 188 -5.31 -11.40 5.60
CA VAL A 188 -5.23 -9.93 5.63
C VAL A 188 -5.81 -9.41 4.33
N LEU A 189 -6.81 -8.52 4.45
CA LEU A 189 -7.55 -7.98 3.33
C LEU A 189 -7.48 -6.45 3.37
N ASP A 190 -6.90 -5.85 2.34
CA ASP A 190 -6.87 -4.39 2.14
C ASP A 190 -7.23 -4.05 0.68
N PRO A 191 -8.47 -4.35 0.24
CA PRO A 191 -8.85 -4.15 -1.15
C PRO A 191 -8.92 -2.65 -1.50
N PRO A 192 -8.72 -2.28 -2.78
CA PRO A 192 -8.93 -0.92 -3.27
C PRO A 192 -10.35 -0.42 -2.96
N TYR A 193 -10.49 0.80 -2.43
CA TYR A 193 -11.79 1.38 -2.03
C TYR A 193 -12.72 1.67 -3.21
N LEU A 194 -14.03 1.44 -3.01
CA LEU A 194 -15.09 1.87 -3.92
C LEU A 194 -14.94 3.37 -4.22
N THR A 195 -14.60 3.72 -5.45
CA THR A 195 -14.52 5.11 -5.90
C THR A 195 -15.84 5.52 -6.54
N THR A 196 -16.32 6.73 -6.26
CA THR A 196 -17.53 7.29 -6.89
C THR A 196 -17.24 8.08 -8.16
N GLU A 197 -15.96 8.31 -8.49
CA GLU A 197 -15.55 9.07 -9.67
C GLU A 197 -15.22 8.12 -10.84
N CYS A 198 -16.17 7.96 -11.76
CA CYS A 198 -15.97 7.32 -13.07
C CYS A 198 -15.12 8.24 -13.98
N GLY A 199 -13.81 8.32 -13.72
CA GLY A 199 -12.88 9.07 -14.56
C GLY A 199 -11.71 8.22 -15.03
N GLN A 200 -11.78 7.71 -16.26
CA GLN A 200 -10.65 7.22 -17.10
C GLN A 200 -9.51 6.39 -16.44
N TYR A 201 -9.77 5.63 -15.37
CA TYR A 201 -8.81 4.66 -14.83
C TYR A 201 -9.25 3.23 -15.20
N GLU A 202 -8.32 2.44 -15.71
CA GLU A 202 -8.56 1.10 -16.26
C GLU A 202 -8.91 0.03 -15.20
N ASN A 203 -8.77 0.32 -13.91
CA ASN A 203 -8.96 -0.63 -12.80
C ASN A 203 -9.97 -0.11 -11.75
N TYR A 204 -11.24 -0.02 -12.14
CA TYR A 204 -12.33 0.44 -11.27
C TYR A 204 -12.95 -0.74 -10.48
N TRP A 205 -12.92 -0.68 -9.14
CA TRP A 205 -13.58 -1.65 -8.26
C TRP A 205 -15.07 -1.36 -8.13
N LYS A 206 -15.90 -2.27 -8.61
CA LYS A 206 -17.36 -2.21 -8.53
C LYS A 206 -17.86 -2.83 -7.23
N LEU A 207 -19.13 -2.60 -6.92
CA LEU A 207 -19.78 -3.24 -5.76
C LEU A 207 -19.67 -4.77 -5.83
N THR A 208 -19.77 -5.37 -7.02
CA THR A 208 -19.62 -6.82 -7.20
C THR A 208 -18.24 -7.33 -6.80
N ASP A 209 -17.17 -6.58 -7.09
CA ASP A 209 -15.80 -6.95 -6.68
C ASP A 209 -15.68 -6.95 -5.15
N TYR A 210 -16.34 -5.99 -4.50
CA TYR A 210 -16.43 -5.95 -3.04
C TYR A 210 -17.25 -7.09 -2.44
N LEU A 211 -18.38 -7.44 -3.06
CA LEU A 211 -19.19 -8.58 -2.62
C LEU A 211 -18.39 -9.89 -2.70
N ASP A 212 -17.50 -10.03 -3.69
CA ASP A 212 -16.58 -11.17 -3.77
C ASP A 212 -15.58 -11.18 -2.61
N VAL A 213 -15.04 -10.03 -2.21
CA VAL A 213 -14.19 -9.94 -1.00
C VAL A 213 -14.97 -10.33 0.26
N LEU A 214 -16.21 -9.88 0.41
CA LEU A 214 -17.04 -10.23 1.57
C LEU A 214 -17.32 -11.73 1.67
N ARG A 215 -17.41 -12.44 0.53
CA ARG A 215 -17.56 -13.90 0.52
C ARG A 215 -16.36 -14.62 1.16
N LEU A 216 -15.16 -14.04 1.05
CA LEU A 216 -13.93 -14.61 1.62
C LEU A 216 -13.90 -14.57 3.15
N LEU A 217 -14.68 -13.68 3.76
CA LEU A 217 -14.74 -13.50 5.22
C LEU A 217 -15.50 -14.64 5.94
N LYS A 218 -16.31 -15.40 5.20
CA LYS A 218 -17.19 -16.40 5.80
C LYS A 218 -16.39 -17.60 6.28
N GLY A 219 -16.38 -17.84 7.59
CA GLY A 219 -15.72 -18.99 8.21
C GLY A 219 -14.20 -18.89 8.26
N THR A 220 -13.64 -17.69 8.07
CA THR A 220 -12.20 -17.45 8.08
C THR A 220 -11.79 -16.56 9.25
N LYS A 221 -10.53 -16.66 9.65
CA LYS A 221 -9.89 -15.69 10.54
C LYS A 221 -9.33 -14.58 9.68
N TYR A 222 -9.69 -13.34 9.98
CA TYR A 222 -9.29 -12.22 9.13
C TYR A 222 -9.01 -10.92 9.88
N VAL A 223 -8.19 -10.11 9.23
CA VAL A 223 -8.04 -8.68 9.44
C VAL A 223 -8.38 -7.98 8.12
N CYS A 224 -9.45 -7.19 8.12
CA CYS A 224 -9.93 -6.47 6.95
C CYS A 224 -9.83 -4.96 7.18
N PHE A 225 -9.26 -4.25 6.22
CA PHE A 225 -9.16 -2.79 6.25
C PHE A 225 -10.18 -2.18 5.29
N THR A 226 -10.85 -1.14 5.77
CA THR A 226 -11.84 -0.39 4.98
C THR A 226 -11.97 1.04 5.50
N SER A 227 -12.85 1.84 4.89
CA SER A 227 -13.21 3.17 5.38
C SER A 227 -14.71 3.42 5.29
N ASP A 228 -15.19 4.41 6.02
CA ASP A 228 -16.59 4.88 5.99
C ASP A 228 -17.00 5.44 4.62
N LYS A 229 -16.04 5.77 3.77
CA LYS A 229 -16.27 6.15 2.37
C LYS A 229 -16.70 4.98 1.48
N SER A 230 -16.39 3.75 1.85
CA SER A 230 -16.69 2.57 1.01
C SER A 230 -18.18 2.20 0.97
N GLN A 231 -19.00 2.72 1.91
CA GLN A 231 -20.39 2.29 2.16
C GLN A 231 -20.54 0.79 2.53
N ILE A 232 -19.47 0.00 2.50
CA ILE A 232 -19.49 -1.44 2.78
C ILE A 232 -19.78 -1.74 4.23
N VAL A 233 -19.27 -0.91 5.15
CA VAL A 233 -19.53 -1.09 6.59
C VAL A 233 -21.01 -0.88 6.90
N GLU A 234 -21.63 0.14 6.30
CA GLU A 234 -23.08 0.39 6.44
C GLU A 234 -23.90 -0.79 5.88
N LEU A 235 -23.53 -1.29 4.70
CA LEU A 235 -24.14 -2.49 4.11
C LEU A 235 -24.01 -3.71 5.04
N CYS A 236 -22.82 -3.97 5.58
CA CYS A 236 -22.59 -5.11 6.47
C CYS A 236 -23.37 -4.98 7.79
N GLN A 237 -23.52 -3.76 8.32
CA GLN A 237 -24.34 -3.49 9.51
C GLN A 237 -25.82 -3.77 9.26
N TRP A 238 -26.35 -3.34 8.11
CA TRP A 238 -27.73 -3.66 7.72
C TRP A 238 -27.93 -5.17 7.56
N LEU A 239 -27.03 -5.84 6.84
CA LEU A 239 -27.07 -7.30 6.68
C LEU A 239 -26.99 -8.05 8.02
N ALA A 240 -26.18 -7.56 8.96
CA ALA A 240 -26.08 -8.13 10.30
C ALA A 240 -27.38 -8.02 11.10
N GLY A 241 -28.16 -6.95 10.89
CA GLY A 241 -29.50 -6.80 11.47
C GLY A 241 -30.48 -7.84 10.95
N GLU A 242 -30.49 -8.05 9.63
CA GLU A 242 -31.43 -8.95 8.95
C GLU A 242 -31.05 -10.44 9.10
N TYR A 243 -29.76 -10.76 8.94
CA TYR A 243 -29.27 -12.13 8.78
C TYR A 243 -28.39 -12.64 9.93
N ARG A 244 -28.08 -11.78 10.92
CA ARG A 244 -27.28 -12.11 12.12
C ARG A 244 -25.99 -12.85 11.79
N GLU A 245 -25.76 -14.03 12.37
CA GLU A 245 -24.55 -14.85 12.21
C GLU A 245 -24.24 -15.23 10.77
N SER A 246 -25.23 -15.17 9.87
CA SER A 246 -25.01 -15.41 8.43
C SER A 246 -24.47 -14.19 7.68
N ALA A 247 -24.47 -13.01 8.30
CA ALA A 247 -24.01 -11.77 7.69
C ALA A 247 -22.48 -11.64 7.72
N PRO A 248 -21.87 -11.06 6.67
CA PRO A 248 -20.46 -10.67 6.72
C PRO A 248 -20.19 -9.74 7.91
N MET A 249 -19.04 -9.92 8.56
CA MET A 249 -18.60 -9.10 9.69
C MET A 249 -19.47 -9.16 10.95
N TYR A 250 -20.45 -10.07 11.05
CA TYR A 250 -21.20 -10.28 12.28
C TYR A 250 -20.27 -10.69 13.45
N GLY A 251 -20.35 -9.93 14.55
CA GLY A 251 -19.51 -10.14 15.73
C GLY A 251 -18.03 -9.79 15.56
N ALA A 252 -17.66 -9.05 14.51
CA ALA A 252 -16.29 -8.58 14.32
C ALA A 252 -15.94 -7.41 15.25
N GLU A 253 -14.69 -7.37 15.74
CA GLU A 253 -14.14 -6.23 16.47
C GLU A 253 -13.74 -5.14 15.46
N VAL A 254 -14.19 -3.90 15.70
CA VAL A 254 -13.88 -2.75 14.85
C VAL A 254 -12.99 -1.77 15.60
N ARG A 255 -11.82 -1.45 15.04
CA ARG A 255 -10.94 -0.37 15.50
C ARG A 255 -10.93 0.74 14.47
N GLN A 256 -11.29 1.94 14.90
CA GLN A 256 -11.50 3.08 14.01
C GLN A 256 -10.46 4.17 14.25
N ARG A 257 -10.05 4.83 13.16
CA ARG A 257 -9.22 6.02 13.20
C ARG A 257 -9.77 7.11 12.29
N THR A 258 -10.07 8.27 12.87
CA THR A 258 -10.47 9.46 12.11
C THR A 258 -9.25 10.14 11.50
N ASN A 259 -9.30 10.32 10.18
CA ASN A 259 -8.35 11.12 9.40
C ASN A 259 -8.97 12.46 9.04
N THR A 260 -8.15 13.51 9.08
CA THR A 260 -8.53 14.86 8.65
C THR A 260 -7.79 15.17 7.36
N LEU A 261 -8.52 15.31 6.25
CA LEU A 261 -7.93 15.68 4.94
C LEU A 261 -7.70 17.19 4.84
N ASN A 262 -8.64 17.98 5.37
CA ASN A 262 -8.58 19.43 5.52
C ASN A 262 -9.56 19.86 6.62
N TYR A 263 -9.74 21.16 6.84
CA TYR A 263 -10.58 21.70 7.93
C TYR A 263 -12.04 21.21 7.89
N GLN A 264 -12.54 20.76 6.73
CA GLN A 264 -13.95 20.38 6.53
C GLN A 264 -14.15 18.89 6.21
N ALA A 265 -13.15 18.21 5.64
CA ALA A 265 -13.27 16.81 5.22
C ALA A 265 -12.55 15.87 6.21
N LYS A 266 -13.35 15.05 6.89
CA LYS A 266 -12.89 13.93 7.72
C LYS A 266 -13.38 12.62 7.13
N PHE A 267 -12.65 11.55 7.38
CA PHE A 267 -13.09 10.19 7.06
C PHE A 267 -12.50 9.22 8.06
N ASN A 268 -13.15 8.10 8.26
CA ASN A 268 -12.74 7.09 9.22
C ASN A 268 -12.20 5.88 8.48
N ASP A 269 -10.92 5.59 8.68
CA ASP A 269 -10.41 4.27 8.35
C ASP A 269 -10.74 3.30 9.49
N MET A 270 -10.91 2.04 9.14
CA MET A 270 -11.30 0.98 10.05
C MET A 270 -10.43 -0.27 9.81
N MET A 271 -10.03 -0.91 10.90
CA MET A 271 -9.51 -2.27 10.92
C MET A 271 -10.55 -3.16 11.60
N ILE A 272 -11.07 -4.11 10.84
CA ILE A 272 -12.15 -5.02 11.24
C ILE A 272 -11.54 -6.41 11.40
N THR A 273 -11.75 -7.03 12.56
CA THR A 273 -11.10 -8.31 12.89
C THR A 273 -12.10 -9.34 13.36
N ARG A 274 -11.91 -10.58 12.89
CA ARG A 274 -12.63 -11.77 13.36
C ARG A 274 -11.60 -12.88 13.47
N LEU A 275 -11.36 -13.34 14.69
CA LEU A 275 -10.40 -14.39 15.03
C LEU A 275 -11.11 -15.69 15.41
#